data_AF-A0A7X8AJZ5-F1
#
_entry.id   AF-A0A7X8AJZ5-F1
#
_cell.length_a   1.000
_cell.length_b   1.000
_cell.length_c   1.000
_cell.angle_alpha   90.00
_cell.angle_beta   90.00
_cell.angle_gamma   90.00
#
_symmetry.space_group_name_H-M   'P 1'
#
loop_
_entity.id
_entity.type
_entity.pdbx_description
1 polymer ?
#
loop_
_entity_poly.entity_id
_entity_poly.type
_entity_poly.pdbx_seq_one_letter_code
_entity_poly.pdbx_strand_id
1 'polypeptide(L)'
;MNAIHLLRAPVALLIGLTAAGSVTAQSATAWKSTYVQRYQNKTLFLKVPLPAGTIKVFVSGSRYRLTSEGEGTTVFGVGQQVRITDVDFGGREVRLKLTSLDLRQQAEIRYQFPAPLDERPPGEEFHQVLAKFFTTGLSYTEIESAKREYIEDRYAGFVEVEARTADMPDQGVHEIVTRANPVGKALWRDLQSAGARVEELSGRLAALERDKNAVQSKLNAMQQEKTVLDSAGKDLRERIRLLQNTEAELKKQLARTDGEAQTLERAIRAACTEAGLQSAPATPAAELLDTLAGAYTQLSAGNRAYQARVQEMEAAIARLENTQAELTRNLAATQAEKQTLARQLEILATKDKDLAREMFQLQHDKNVIQSKLLSRQVLSFRVNRKRQADRQTYRVDVRLKELPLGAIEITAPATLAAGRPQRLTLAAAMRPARELDARQDPDLALLLKSLKDFPQLAFTLENRTDRLELRQIQSPERDNTDLWVWEIVPQAGQDADLVFRFHSAIESEPLPLFDLPLLIPYPTVERTLFEYFQPVPLGIGLAAGLLVALPFFLIHRRRNRRLSPPAPSTPTRRLHFDKKEL
;
A
#
# COMPACT_ATOMS: atom_id res chain seq x y z
N MET A 1 53.19 -16.49 -37.30
CA MET A 1 54.13 -16.28 -36.16
C MET A 1 53.32 -15.80 -34.96
N ASN A 2 53.52 -16.44 -33.81
CA ASN A 2 53.24 -16.07 -32.41
C ASN A 2 52.29 -14.86 -32.17
N ALA A 3 51.10 -15.04 -31.58
CA ALA A 3 50.81 -15.21 -30.14
C ALA A 3 50.82 -13.87 -29.36
N ILE A 4 49.99 -13.53 -28.36
CA ILE A 4 48.76 -14.05 -27.73
C ILE A 4 48.40 -13.00 -26.61
N HIS A 5 47.10 -12.81 -26.33
CA HIS A 5 46.50 -12.30 -25.06
C HIS A 5 46.52 -10.83 -24.56
N LEU A 6 45.29 -10.39 -24.25
CA LEU A 6 44.79 -9.74 -23.01
C LEU A 6 45.27 -8.34 -22.59
N LEU A 7 44.33 -7.39 -22.55
CA LEU A 7 43.60 -7.08 -21.28
C LEU A 7 42.34 -6.22 -21.50
N ARG A 8 41.43 -6.28 -20.52
CA ARG A 8 40.16 -5.52 -20.48
C ARG A 8 40.36 -4.17 -19.77
N ALA A 9 39.43 -3.25 -20.06
CA ALA A 9 39.07 -1.98 -19.38
C ALA A 9 39.31 -1.91 -17.84
N PRO A 10 39.42 -0.71 -17.20
CA PRO A 10 38.59 0.47 -17.54
C PRO A 10 39.15 1.91 -17.40
N VAL A 11 38.49 2.81 -18.13
CA VAL A 11 38.61 4.29 -18.09
C VAL A 11 37.88 4.90 -16.85
N ALA A 12 37.71 4.13 -15.77
CA ALA A 12 36.91 4.53 -14.61
C ALA A 12 37.59 5.57 -13.69
N LEU A 13 38.85 5.94 -13.95
CA LEU A 13 39.69 6.70 -13.00
C LEU A 13 39.77 8.22 -13.25
N LEU A 14 39.14 8.73 -14.32
CA LEU A 14 39.31 10.12 -14.77
C LEU A 14 38.06 11.02 -14.69
N ILE A 15 36.97 10.54 -14.08
CA ILE A 15 35.80 11.37 -13.70
C ILE A 15 35.75 11.61 -12.17
N GLY A 16 36.56 10.90 -11.38
CA GLY A 16 36.58 11.03 -9.92
C GLY A 16 37.33 12.23 -9.34
N LEU A 17 38.06 13.01 -10.15
CA LEU A 17 39.04 14.01 -9.67
C LEU A 17 38.64 15.48 -9.86
N THR A 18 37.48 15.76 -10.48
CA THR A 18 36.90 17.13 -10.54
C THR A 18 35.63 17.30 -9.71
N ALA A 19 35.07 16.22 -9.14
CA ALA A 19 33.93 16.24 -8.23
C ALA A 19 34.31 16.28 -6.73
N ALA A 20 35.61 16.26 -6.40
CA ALA A 20 36.11 16.30 -5.02
C ALA A 20 36.36 17.73 -4.48
N GLY A 21 36.23 18.77 -5.32
CA GLY A 21 36.51 20.16 -4.96
C GLY A 21 35.31 20.97 -4.43
N SER A 22 34.09 20.44 -4.50
CA SER A 22 32.85 21.19 -4.21
C SER A 22 32.02 20.65 -3.02
N VAL A 23 32.41 19.51 -2.44
CA VAL A 23 31.69 18.87 -1.32
C VAL A 23 32.27 19.25 0.06
N THR A 24 33.54 19.67 0.12
CA THR A 24 34.22 20.06 1.37
C THR A 24 33.81 21.43 1.92
N ALA A 25 33.15 22.27 1.11
CA ALA A 25 32.66 23.59 1.56
C ALA A 25 31.30 23.52 2.30
N GLN A 26 30.50 22.47 2.09
CA GLN A 26 29.18 22.33 2.73
C GLN A 26 29.22 21.66 4.11
N SER A 27 30.31 20.96 4.45
CA SER A 27 30.44 20.26 5.75
C SER A 27 30.83 21.17 6.92
N ALA A 28 31.60 22.24 6.67
CA ALA A 28 32.14 23.11 7.72
C ALA A 28 31.07 23.84 8.57
N THR A 29 29.90 24.11 8.00
CA THR A 29 28.82 24.90 8.63
C THR A 29 27.53 24.13 8.87
N ALA A 30 27.47 22.83 8.57
CA ALA A 30 26.26 22.00 8.73
C ALA A 30 25.74 21.96 10.19
N TRP A 31 26.60 22.18 11.18
CA TRP A 31 26.20 22.27 12.58
C TRP A 31 25.45 23.58 12.91
N LYS A 32 25.67 24.68 12.16
CA LYS A 32 25.04 25.98 12.43
C LYS A 32 23.51 25.87 12.32
N SER A 33 22.99 25.21 11.28
CA SER A 33 21.55 24.97 11.10
C SER A 33 20.94 24.10 12.20
N THR A 34 21.66 23.11 12.71
CA THR A 34 21.22 22.30 13.86
C THR A 34 21.06 23.16 15.13
N TYR A 35 21.96 24.12 15.36
CA TYR A 35 21.81 25.06 16.48
C TYR A 35 20.68 26.07 16.26
N VAL A 36 20.47 26.58 15.04
CA VAL A 36 19.30 27.42 14.71
C VAL A 36 18.01 26.66 15.04
N GLN A 37 17.83 25.44 14.53
CA GLN A 37 16.67 24.59 14.85
C GLN A 37 16.53 24.30 16.36
N ARG A 38 17.65 24.15 17.08
CA ARG A 38 17.64 23.83 18.52
C ARG A 38 17.25 25.01 19.40
N TYR A 39 17.43 26.26 18.98
CA TYR A 39 17.25 27.44 19.83
C TYR A 39 16.31 28.51 19.27
N GLN A 40 16.22 28.70 17.96
CA GLN A 40 15.33 29.69 17.37
C GLN A 40 13.86 29.35 17.66
N ASN A 41 13.07 30.39 17.91
CA ASN A 41 11.66 30.33 18.31
C ASN A 41 11.38 29.58 19.63
N LYS A 42 12.41 29.24 20.43
CA LYS A 42 12.20 28.67 21.76
C LYS A 42 11.90 29.74 22.79
N THR A 43 10.95 29.42 23.66
CA THR A 43 10.55 30.22 24.81
C THR A 43 11.19 29.65 26.07
N LEU A 44 11.90 30.48 26.81
CA LEU A 44 12.71 30.11 27.98
C LEU A 44 12.45 31.10 29.12
N PHE A 45 12.72 30.71 30.36
CA PHE A 45 12.72 31.66 31.49
C PHE A 45 14.16 32.07 31.83
N LEU A 46 14.36 33.36 32.07
CA LEU A 46 15.67 33.91 32.43
C LEU A 46 16.06 33.62 33.88
N LYS A 47 17.32 33.26 34.09
CA LYS A 47 17.94 33.07 35.43
C LYS A 47 18.76 34.28 35.89
N VAL A 48 19.04 35.21 34.98
CA VAL A 48 19.81 36.44 35.22
C VAL A 48 19.09 37.62 34.57
N PRO A 49 19.13 38.82 35.19
CA PRO A 49 18.54 40.01 34.61
C PRO A 49 19.33 40.47 33.39
N LEU A 50 18.66 41.01 32.37
CA LEU A 50 19.28 41.50 31.15
C LEU A 50 18.98 43.00 30.96
N PRO A 51 20.00 43.89 30.84
CA PRO A 51 19.80 45.27 30.38
C PRO A 51 19.29 45.37 28.95
N ALA A 52 18.81 46.56 28.58
CA ALA A 52 18.54 46.94 27.19
C ALA A 52 19.80 46.77 26.31
N GLY A 53 19.63 46.25 25.10
CA GLY A 53 20.71 46.17 24.10
C GLY A 53 21.55 44.89 24.20
N THR A 54 22.85 45.03 24.01
CA THR A 54 23.77 43.91 23.76
C THR A 54 24.66 43.59 24.98
N ILE A 55 24.64 42.32 25.39
CA ILE A 55 25.44 41.77 26.49
C ILE A 55 26.50 40.83 25.89
N LYS A 56 27.77 41.09 26.16
CA LYS A 56 28.88 40.21 25.77
C LYS A 56 29.20 39.23 26.89
N VAL A 57 29.19 37.95 26.55
CA VAL A 57 29.49 36.83 27.44
C VAL A 57 30.76 36.16 26.94
N PHE A 58 31.91 36.49 27.54
CA PHE A 58 33.17 35.82 27.21
C PHE A 58 33.18 34.43 27.82
N VAL A 59 33.19 33.39 26.99
CA VAL A 59 33.19 31.97 27.39
C VAL A 59 34.62 31.44 27.37
N SER A 60 35.07 30.83 28.46
CA SER A 60 36.39 30.20 28.54
C SER A 60 36.32 28.96 29.42
N GLY A 61 36.10 27.79 28.79
CA GLY A 61 35.71 26.57 29.51
C GLY A 61 34.42 26.77 30.28
N SER A 62 34.34 26.22 31.50
CA SER A 62 33.15 26.33 32.36
C SER A 62 32.95 27.71 33.02
N ARG A 63 33.89 28.64 32.83
CA ARG A 63 33.84 30.02 33.36
C ARG A 63 33.37 30.99 32.29
N TYR A 64 32.63 32.01 32.71
CA TYR A 64 32.20 33.11 31.85
C TYR A 64 32.43 34.46 32.51
N ARG A 65 32.68 35.50 31.72
CA ARG A 65 32.70 36.89 32.17
C ARG A 65 31.65 37.68 31.41
N LEU A 66 30.80 38.38 32.17
CA LEU A 66 29.83 39.34 31.65
C LEU A 66 30.49 40.70 31.42
N THR A 67 30.21 41.30 30.28
CA THR A 67 30.49 42.70 29.97
C THR A 67 29.29 43.27 29.23
N SER A 68 28.61 44.28 29.81
CA SER A 68 27.56 45.02 29.10
C SER A 68 28.21 46.07 28.20
N GLU A 69 27.69 46.30 27.00
CA GLU A 69 28.15 47.42 26.16
C GLU A 69 27.53 48.77 26.55
N GLY A 70 26.65 48.79 27.57
CA GLY A 70 26.17 50.02 28.19
C GLY A 70 25.62 49.81 29.61
N GLU A 71 25.64 50.87 30.41
CA GLU A 71 24.95 50.96 31.71
C GLU A 71 23.45 51.18 31.50
N GLY A 72 22.80 50.23 30.83
CA GLY A 72 21.37 50.28 30.51
C GLY A 72 20.49 49.80 31.67
N THR A 73 19.28 50.34 31.76
CA THR A 73 18.24 49.82 32.65
C THR A 73 17.90 48.37 32.32
N THR A 74 17.66 47.56 33.35
CA THR A 74 17.21 46.17 33.21
C THR A 74 15.88 46.12 32.46
N VAL A 75 15.87 45.49 31.29
CA VAL A 75 14.66 45.31 30.46
C VAL A 75 14.00 43.98 30.77
N PHE A 76 14.78 42.93 31.03
CA PHE A 76 14.26 41.62 31.42
C PHE A 76 14.67 41.23 32.84
N GLY A 77 13.69 40.88 33.66
CA GLY A 77 13.90 40.40 35.03
C GLY A 77 14.24 38.90 35.12
N VAL A 78 14.76 38.48 36.27
CA VAL A 78 14.87 37.04 36.60
C VAL A 78 13.47 36.44 36.69
N GLY A 79 13.28 35.24 36.13
CA GLY A 79 12.00 34.56 36.02
C GLY A 79 11.11 35.04 34.88
N GLN A 80 11.52 36.07 34.11
CA GLN A 80 10.72 36.54 32.97
C GLN A 80 10.84 35.57 31.79
N GLN A 81 9.72 35.37 31.10
CA GLN A 81 9.60 34.51 29.93
C GLN A 81 10.01 35.28 28.66
N VAL A 82 10.98 34.73 27.92
CA VAL A 82 11.53 35.34 26.70
C VAL A 82 11.59 34.33 25.56
N ARG A 83 11.47 34.81 24.32
CA ARG A 83 11.61 34.02 23.10
C ARG A 83 12.93 34.35 22.42
N ILE A 84 13.72 33.35 22.08
CA ILE A 84 14.84 33.50 21.15
C ILE A 84 14.23 33.66 19.75
N THR A 85 14.33 34.84 19.15
CA THR A 85 13.82 35.10 17.78
C THR A 85 14.85 34.79 16.71
N ASP A 86 16.13 34.90 17.04
CA ASP A 86 17.21 34.81 16.07
C ASP A 86 18.50 34.23 16.67
N VAL A 87 19.26 33.54 15.84
CA VAL A 87 20.47 32.78 16.22
C VAL A 87 21.54 32.95 15.13
N ASP A 88 22.40 33.95 15.31
CA ASP A 88 23.45 34.33 14.35
C ASP A 88 24.83 33.78 14.78
N PHE A 89 25.67 33.43 13.81
CA PHE A 89 27.05 32.96 14.05
C PHE A 89 28.07 33.90 13.38
N GLY A 90 28.90 34.56 14.18
CA GLY A 90 30.12 35.24 13.73
C GLY A 90 31.35 34.34 13.90
N GLY A 91 32.49 34.74 13.33
CA GLY A 91 33.70 33.89 13.31
C GLY A 91 34.27 33.52 14.69
N ARG A 92 33.92 34.25 15.76
CA ARG A 92 34.23 33.91 17.17
C ARG A 92 33.05 34.07 18.12
N GLU A 93 31.82 34.20 17.61
CA GLU A 93 30.67 34.48 18.48
C GLU A 93 29.35 33.83 18.04
N VAL A 94 28.53 33.49 19.03
CA VAL A 94 27.12 33.09 18.86
C VAL A 94 26.25 34.20 19.42
N ARG A 95 25.32 34.73 18.62
CA ARG A 95 24.46 35.85 18.99
C ARG A 95 23.00 35.36 19.07
N LEU A 96 22.38 35.54 20.23
CA LEU A 96 20.97 35.20 20.47
C LEU A 96 20.17 36.50 20.63
N LYS A 97 19.21 36.76 19.74
CA LYS A 97 18.26 37.85 19.91
C LYS A 97 17.06 37.35 20.72
N LEU A 98 16.73 38.07 21.78
CA LEU A 98 15.66 37.76 22.72
C LEU A 98 14.56 38.81 22.63
N THR A 99 13.30 38.36 22.68
CA THR A 99 12.14 39.25 22.75
C THR A 99 11.19 38.84 23.87
N SER A 100 10.48 39.81 24.45
CA SER A 100 9.27 39.51 25.25
C SER A 100 8.21 38.83 24.39
N LEU A 101 7.31 38.06 25.00
CA LEU A 101 6.14 37.49 24.32
C LEU A 101 5.27 38.57 23.66
N ASP A 102 5.12 39.72 24.31
CA ASP A 102 4.36 40.88 23.80
C ASP A 102 5.12 41.70 22.73
N LEU A 103 6.31 41.24 22.31
CA LEU A 103 7.21 41.86 21.32
C LEU A 103 7.74 43.29 21.65
N ARG A 104 7.32 43.89 22.77
CA ARG A 104 7.68 45.26 23.21
C ARG A 104 9.12 45.42 23.70
N GLN A 105 9.73 44.36 24.23
CA GLN A 105 11.08 44.38 24.80
C GLN A 105 12.01 43.48 23.98
N GLN A 106 13.25 43.94 23.77
CA GLN A 106 14.28 43.20 23.04
C GLN A 106 15.66 43.33 23.71
N ALA A 107 16.46 42.27 23.67
CA ALA A 107 17.85 42.25 24.12
C ALA A 107 18.66 41.25 23.28
N GLU A 108 19.98 41.36 23.28
CA GLU A 108 20.87 40.47 22.54
C GLU A 108 21.97 39.94 23.46
N ILE A 109 22.21 38.62 23.44
CA ILE A 109 23.34 38.01 24.13
C ILE A 109 24.35 37.51 23.09
N ARG A 110 25.57 38.04 23.12
CA ARG A 110 26.70 37.60 22.28
C ARG A 110 27.69 36.78 23.10
N TYR A 111 27.71 35.48 22.88
CA TYR A 111 28.68 34.57 23.48
C TYR A 111 29.96 34.59 22.65
N GLN A 112 31.07 35.08 23.20
CA GLN A 112 32.35 35.24 22.52
C GLN A 112 33.35 34.17 22.99
N PHE A 113 34.02 33.52 22.05
CA PHE A 113 34.90 32.38 22.28
C PHE A 113 36.37 32.70 21.96
N PRO A 114 37.35 32.07 22.64
CA PRO A 114 38.77 32.30 22.39
C PRO A 114 39.25 31.75 21.04
N ALA A 115 38.64 30.65 20.58
CA ALA A 115 38.92 30.01 19.30
C ALA A 115 37.87 30.41 18.24
N PRO A 116 38.24 30.44 16.94
CA PRO A 116 37.28 30.63 15.86
C PRO A 116 36.27 29.47 15.78
N LEU A 117 35.01 29.81 15.51
CA LEU A 117 33.90 28.87 15.35
C LEU A 117 33.75 28.37 13.91
N ASP A 118 34.45 28.95 12.94
CA ASP A 118 34.19 28.68 11.52
C ASP A 118 34.44 27.23 11.08
N GLU A 119 35.29 26.49 11.83
CA GLU A 119 35.62 25.08 11.57
C GLU A 119 35.12 24.12 12.67
N ARG A 120 34.54 24.61 13.77
CA ARG A 120 34.15 23.78 14.92
C ARG A 120 32.88 24.29 15.62
N PRO A 121 31.89 23.44 15.91
CA PRO A 121 30.73 23.83 16.71
C PRO A 121 31.14 24.27 18.13
N PRO A 122 30.37 25.18 18.77
CA PRO A 122 30.51 25.49 20.18
C PRO A 122 30.54 24.21 21.03
N GLY A 123 31.52 24.12 21.94
CA GLY A 123 31.69 22.96 22.80
C GLY A 123 30.63 22.86 23.91
N GLU A 124 30.77 21.85 24.76
CA GLU A 124 29.89 21.67 25.93
C GLU A 124 29.88 22.90 26.86
N GLU A 125 31.00 23.62 26.91
CA GLU A 125 31.15 24.93 27.57
C GLU A 125 30.03 25.92 27.21
N PHE A 126 29.62 26.00 25.94
CA PHE A 126 28.52 26.88 25.53
C PHE A 126 27.19 26.45 26.17
N HIS A 127 26.89 25.15 26.19
CA HIS A 127 25.67 24.61 26.80
C HIS A 127 25.67 24.80 28.32
N GLN A 128 26.82 24.61 28.97
CA GLN A 128 26.99 24.85 30.40
C GLN A 128 26.85 26.33 30.78
N VAL A 129 27.31 27.26 29.93
CA VAL A 129 27.07 28.70 30.15
C VAL A 129 25.61 29.05 29.84
N LEU A 130 25.03 28.60 28.72
CA LEU A 130 23.64 28.82 28.33
C LEU A 130 22.65 28.37 29.44
N ALA A 131 22.91 27.22 30.06
CA ALA A 131 22.12 26.70 31.18
C ALA A 131 22.19 27.55 32.46
N LYS A 132 23.13 28.49 32.57
CA LYS A 132 23.19 29.51 33.65
C LYS A 132 22.34 30.74 33.33
N PHE A 133 22.03 31.00 32.05
CA PHE A 133 21.16 32.11 31.62
C PHE A 133 19.70 31.71 31.52
N PHE A 134 19.40 30.45 31.17
CA PHE A 134 18.04 29.98 30.89
C PHE A 134 17.66 28.73 31.71
N THR A 135 16.37 28.58 32.00
CA THR A 135 15.78 27.28 32.39
C THR A 135 15.56 26.39 31.17
N THR A 136 15.50 25.07 31.37
CA THR A 136 15.01 24.11 30.36
C THR A 136 13.49 24.21 30.30
N GLY A 137 12.96 25.19 29.56
CA GLY A 137 11.53 25.33 29.30
C GLY A 137 11.02 24.29 28.30
N LEU A 138 9.80 23.82 28.51
CA LEU A 138 9.06 22.98 27.55
C LEU A 138 8.87 23.74 26.23
N SER A 139 9.10 23.08 25.10
CA SER A 139 8.86 23.69 23.79
C SER A 139 7.37 23.81 23.47
N TYR A 140 6.99 24.76 22.62
CA TYR A 140 5.59 24.86 22.16
C TYR A 140 5.13 23.57 21.46
N THR A 141 6.05 22.88 20.76
CA THR A 141 5.80 21.56 20.17
C THR A 141 5.54 20.47 21.20
N GLU A 142 6.23 20.47 22.35
CA GLU A 142 5.96 19.55 23.47
C GLU A 142 4.62 19.88 24.16
N ILE A 143 4.26 21.16 24.26
CA ILE A 143 2.98 21.60 24.83
C ILE A 143 1.81 21.19 23.90
N GLU A 144 1.95 21.37 22.59
CA GLU A 144 0.92 20.95 21.62
C GLU A 144 0.85 19.42 21.47
N SER A 145 1.96 18.69 21.59
CA SER A 145 1.90 17.22 21.62
C SER A 145 1.22 16.72 22.90
N ALA A 146 1.56 17.26 24.07
CA ALA A 146 0.92 16.87 25.33
C ALA A 146 -0.58 17.24 25.37
N LYS A 147 -0.99 18.38 24.78
CA LYS A 147 -2.41 18.70 24.60
C LYS A 147 -3.11 17.70 23.69
N ARG A 148 -2.47 17.30 22.58
CA ARG A 148 -3.02 16.34 21.63
C ARG A 148 -3.18 14.96 22.28
N GLU A 149 -2.13 14.46 22.90
CA GLU A 149 -2.10 13.21 23.66
C GLU A 149 -3.21 13.19 24.73
N TYR A 150 -3.34 14.26 25.52
CA TYR A 150 -4.44 14.39 26.49
C TYR A 150 -5.84 14.39 25.84
N ILE A 151 -6.03 15.02 24.70
CA ILE A 151 -7.32 15.02 23.98
C ILE A 151 -7.62 13.63 23.41
N GLU A 152 -6.62 12.95 22.85
CA GLU A 152 -6.71 11.59 22.30
C GLU A 152 -7.05 10.58 23.41
N ASP A 153 -6.35 10.61 24.55
CA ASP A 153 -6.63 9.77 25.73
C ASP A 153 -8.04 10.01 26.30
N ARG A 154 -8.44 11.28 26.45
CA ARG A 154 -9.77 11.62 26.99
C ARG A 154 -10.89 11.21 26.03
N TYR A 155 -10.63 11.26 24.72
CA TYR A 155 -11.57 10.79 23.70
C TYR A 155 -11.63 9.26 23.64
N ALA A 156 -10.49 8.56 23.74
CA ALA A 156 -10.43 7.10 23.83
C ALA A 156 -11.19 6.58 25.07
N GLY A 157 -10.95 7.17 26.25
CA GLY A 157 -11.68 6.83 27.47
C GLY A 157 -13.18 7.16 27.41
N PHE A 158 -13.58 8.21 26.68
CA PHE A 158 -15.00 8.49 26.40
C PHE A 158 -15.61 7.42 25.50
N VAL A 159 -14.92 7.02 24.43
CA VAL A 159 -15.35 5.95 23.52
C VAL A 159 -15.48 4.62 24.25
N GLU A 160 -14.50 4.23 25.09
CA GLU A 160 -14.55 2.99 25.89
C GLU A 160 -15.72 2.98 26.89
N VAL A 161 -16.01 4.12 27.53
CA VAL A 161 -17.13 4.24 28.47
C VAL A 161 -18.47 4.15 27.72
N GLU A 162 -18.65 4.89 26.62
CA GLU A 162 -19.89 4.86 25.83
C GLU A 162 -20.11 3.52 25.11
N ALA A 163 -19.04 2.87 24.65
CA ALA A 163 -19.09 1.52 24.10
C ALA A 163 -19.63 0.52 25.12
N ARG A 164 -19.18 0.63 26.38
CA ARG A 164 -19.66 -0.21 27.50
C ARG A 164 -21.07 0.13 27.97
N THR A 165 -21.48 1.39 27.98
CA THR A 165 -22.85 1.76 28.39
C THR A 165 -23.89 1.49 27.32
N ALA A 166 -23.52 1.51 26.04
CA ALA A 166 -24.42 1.25 24.91
C ALA A 166 -24.26 -0.14 24.27
N ASP A 167 -23.45 -1.03 24.88
CA ASP A 167 -23.15 -2.41 24.43
C ASP A 167 -22.81 -2.51 22.94
N MET A 168 -21.93 -1.61 22.48
CA MET A 168 -21.52 -1.50 21.08
C MET A 168 -19.98 -1.43 20.95
N PRO A 169 -19.38 -1.87 19.83
CA PRO A 169 -17.93 -1.77 19.65
C PRO A 169 -17.46 -0.31 19.52
N ASP A 170 -16.27 -0.01 20.03
CA ASP A 170 -15.60 1.30 20.01
C ASP A 170 -15.66 1.99 18.64
N GLN A 171 -15.50 1.23 17.56
CA GLN A 171 -15.57 1.71 16.18
C GLN A 171 -16.96 2.26 15.82
N GLY A 172 -18.04 1.68 16.36
CA GLY A 172 -19.41 2.16 16.20
C GLY A 172 -19.64 3.51 16.89
N VAL A 173 -19.16 3.65 18.14
CA VAL A 173 -19.17 4.95 18.85
C VAL A 173 -18.36 5.99 18.07
N HIS A 174 -17.17 5.60 17.58
CA HIS A 174 -16.30 6.48 16.81
C HIS A 174 -16.98 6.99 15.53
N GLU A 175 -17.68 6.13 14.78
CA GLU A 175 -18.46 6.53 13.62
C GLU A 175 -19.64 7.44 13.98
N ILE A 176 -20.36 7.17 15.07
CA ILE A 176 -21.47 8.03 15.53
C ILE A 176 -20.95 9.42 15.91
N VAL A 177 -19.86 9.52 16.67
CA VAL A 177 -19.31 10.79 17.15
C VAL A 177 -18.66 11.60 16.03
N THR A 178 -17.91 10.95 15.12
CA THR A 178 -17.35 11.62 13.93
C THR A 178 -18.44 12.08 12.96
N ARG A 179 -19.53 11.32 12.80
CA ARG A 179 -20.72 11.75 12.04
C ARG A 179 -21.54 12.83 12.76
N ALA A 180 -21.44 12.98 14.09
CA ALA A 180 -22.09 14.06 14.82
C ALA A 180 -21.29 15.38 14.75
N ASN A 181 -19.96 15.31 14.85
CA ASN A 181 -19.04 16.43 14.85
C ASN A 181 -19.06 17.22 13.51
N PRO A 182 -19.25 18.55 13.50
CA PRO A 182 -19.26 19.34 12.26
C PRO A 182 -17.94 19.28 11.47
N VAL A 183 -16.79 19.18 12.16
CA VAL A 183 -15.46 19.02 11.51
C VAL A 183 -15.32 17.61 10.95
N GLY A 184 -15.77 16.59 11.68
CA GLY A 184 -15.81 15.21 11.19
C GLY A 184 -16.68 15.06 9.93
N LYS A 185 -17.87 15.68 9.91
CA LYS A 185 -18.73 15.77 8.71
C LYS A 185 -18.03 16.43 7.52
N ALA A 186 -17.22 17.46 7.74
CA ALA A 186 -16.48 18.12 6.66
C ALA A 186 -15.40 17.17 6.10
N LEU A 187 -14.53 16.64 6.96
CA LEU A 187 -13.47 15.69 6.59
C LEU A 187 -14.02 14.44 5.89
N TRP A 188 -15.19 13.94 6.28
CA TRP A 188 -15.81 12.78 5.65
C TRP A 188 -16.32 13.08 4.23
N ARG A 189 -16.87 14.28 3.98
CA ARG A 189 -17.21 14.73 2.62
C ARG A 189 -15.96 14.94 1.78
N ASP A 190 -14.91 15.52 2.37
CA ASP A 190 -13.64 15.74 1.68
C ASP A 190 -13.02 14.40 1.27
N LEU A 191 -13.04 13.39 2.16
CA LEU A 191 -12.62 12.02 1.89
C LEU A 191 -13.41 11.38 0.74
N GLN A 192 -14.74 11.51 0.73
CA GLN A 192 -15.57 11.04 -0.40
C GLN A 192 -15.22 11.76 -1.71
N SER A 193 -15.01 13.09 -1.66
CA SER A 193 -14.61 13.87 -2.84
C SER A 193 -13.23 13.49 -3.37
N ALA A 194 -12.30 13.14 -2.47
CA ALA A 194 -10.98 12.63 -2.81
C ALA A 194 -11.07 11.23 -3.43
N GLY A 195 -11.89 10.34 -2.88
CA GLY A 195 -12.18 9.03 -3.46
C GLY A 195 -12.71 9.12 -4.90
N ALA A 196 -13.72 9.94 -5.13
CA ALA A 196 -14.27 10.18 -6.47
C ALA A 196 -13.22 10.74 -7.46
N ARG A 197 -12.33 11.63 -7.01
CA ARG A 197 -11.20 12.12 -7.83
C ARG A 197 -10.16 11.05 -8.12
N VAL A 198 -9.89 10.13 -7.18
CA VAL A 198 -8.97 9.00 -7.41
C VAL A 198 -9.55 8.03 -8.43
N GLU A 199 -10.85 7.74 -8.38
CA GLU A 199 -11.55 6.95 -9.40
C GLU A 199 -11.54 7.65 -10.78
N GLU A 200 -11.79 8.95 -10.83
CA GLU A 200 -11.71 9.71 -12.08
C GLU A 200 -10.30 9.71 -12.68
N LEU A 201 -9.27 9.91 -11.85
CA LEU A 201 -7.88 9.91 -12.29
C LEU A 201 -7.41 8.52 -12.74
N SER A 202 -7.84 7.45 -12.09
CA SER A 202 -7.53 6.07 -12.53
C SER A 202 -8.22 5.74 -13.85
N GLY A 203 -9.48 6.18 -14.05
CA GLY A 203 -10.18 6.08 -15.33
C GLY A 203 -9.48 6.84 -16.47
N ARG A 204 -9.01 8.06 -16.20
CA ARG A 204 -8.21 8.86 -17.15
C ARG A 204 -6.86 8.20 -17.47
N LEU A 205 -6.19 7.61 -16.49
CA LEU A 205 -4.92 6.90 -16.69
C LEU A 205 -5.12 5.66 -17.57
N ALA A 206 -6.15 4.85 -17.30
CA ALA A 206 -6.50 3.69 -18.13
C ALA A 206 -6.88 4.09 -19.57
N ALA A 207 -7.52 5.25 -19.77
CA ALA A 207 -7.77 5.79 -21.11
C ALA A 207 -6.47 6.18 -21.83
N LEU A 208 -5.57 6.91 -21.16
CA LEU A 208 -4.27 7.31 -21.71
C LEU A 208 -3.37 6.10 -22.05
N GLU A 209 -3.43 5.01 -21.28
CA GLU A 209 -2.71 3.77 -21.61
C GLU A 209 -3.26 3.09 -22.87
N ARG A 210 -4.59 3.09 -23.07
CA ARG A 210 -5.20 2.59 -24.32
C ARG A 210 -4.77 3.44 -25.51
N ASP A 211 -4.78 4.77 -25.37
CA ASP A 211 -4.37 5.69 -26.43
C ASP A 211 -2.88 5.53 -26.76
N LYS A 212 -2.01 5.44 -25.74
CA LYS A 212 -0.58 5.13 -25.92
C LYS A 212 -0.37 3.83 -26.70
N ASN A 213 -1.09 2.77 -26.35
CA ASN A 213 -0.99 1.47 -27.03
C ASN A 213 -1.52 1.54 -28.48
N ALA A 214 -2.56 2.33 -28.73
CA ALA A 214 -3.09 2.58 -30.08
C ALA A 214 -2.16 3.44 -30.96
N VAL A 215 -1.43 4.40 -30.37
CA VAL A 215 -0.39 5.16 -31.06
C VAL A 215 0.83 4.28 -31.33
N GLN A 216 1.24 3.43 -30.38
CA GLN A 216 2.37 2.52 -30.56
C GLN A 216 2.10 1.49 -31.68
N SER A 217 0.89 0.95 -31.78
CA SER A 217 0.54 0.02 -32.87
C SER A 217 0.54 0.71 -34.24
N LYS A 218 0.03 1.95 -34.33
CA LYS A 218 0.14 2.79 -35.55
C LYS A 218 1.59 3.08 -35.93
N LEU A 219 2.45 3.39 -34.95
CA LEU A 219 3.87 3.61 -35.19
C LEU A 219 4.55 2.36 -35.77
N ASN A 220 4.27 1.19 -35.19
CA ASN A 220 4.80 -0.08 -35.68
C ASN A 220 4.31 -0.39 -37.12
N ALA A 221 3.03 -0.11 -37.42
CA ALA A 221 2.47 -0.27 -38.76
C ALA A 221 3.15 0.65 -39.80
N MET A 222 3.32 1.94 -39.49
CA MET A 222 4.05 2.87 -40.36
C MET A 222 5.53 2.49 -40.56
N GLN A 223 6.17 1.90 -39.54
CA GLN A 223 7.54 1.37 -39.68
C GLN A 223 7.57 0.17 -40.64
N GLN A 224 6.60 -0.74 -40.56
CA GLN A 224 6.49 -1.86 -41.51
C GLN A 224 6.23 -1.35 -42.94
N GLU A 225 5.28 -0.44 -43.13
CA GLU A 225 4.99 0.19 -44.42
C GLU A 225 6.25 0.86 -45.02
N LYS A 226 7.00 1.61 -44.20
CA LYS A 226 8.29 2.18 -44.62
C LYS A 226 9.26 1.11 -45.12
N THR A 227 9.40 -0.04 -44.43
CA THR A 227 10.30 -1.11 -44.88
C THR A 227 9.86 -1.75 -46.20
N VAL A 228 8.55 -1.81 -46.48
CA VAL A 228 8.00 -2.28 -47.76
C VAL A 228 8.23 -1.25 -48.88
N LEU A 229 8.08 0.04 -48.60
CA LEU A 229 8.40 1.10 -49.55
C LEU A 229 9.91 1.18 -49.84
N ASP A 230 10.76 0.98 -48.83
CA ASP A 230 12.22 0.93 -48.99
C ASP A 230 12.68 -0.28 -49.82
N SER A 231 11.98 -1.42 -49.74
CA SER A 231 12.29 -2.60 -50.57
C SER A 231 11.77 -2.46 -52.00
N ALA A 232 10.54 -2.00 -52.20
CA ALA A 232 10.00 -1.67 -53.51
C ALA A 232 10.84 -0.59 -54.23
N GLY A 233 11.30 0.41 -53.48
CA GLY A 233 12.21 1.45 -53.97
C GLY A 233 13.63 0.94 -54.30
N LYS A 234 14.06 -0.23 -53.80
CA LYS A 234 15.29 -0.91 -54.26
C LYS A 234 15.03 -1.69 -55.55
N ASP A 235 13.95 -2.48 -55.59
CA ASP A 235 13.55 -3.26 -56.78
C ASP A 235 13.38 -2.37 -58.02
N LEU A 236 12.67 -1.24 -57.88
CA LEU A 236 12.54 -0.25 -58.97
C LEU A 236 13.89 0.30 -59.45
N ARG A 237 14.86 0.53 -58.54
CA ARG A 237 16.21 0.99 -58.91
C ARG A 237 17.00 -0.08 -59.65
N GLU A 238 16.89 -1.34 -59.26
CA GLU A 238 17.51 -2.45 -60.00
C GLU A 238 16.87 -2.63 -61.37
N ARG A 239 15.54 -2.52 -61.47
CA ARG A 239 14.81 -2.61 -62.74
C ARG A 239 15.13 -1.47 -63.70
N ILE A 240 15.29 -0.24 -63.20
CA ILE A 240 15.82 0.90 -63.99
C ILE A 240 17.23 0.59 -64.51
N ARG A 241 18.12 0.05 -63.65
CA ARG A 241 19.49 -0.31 -64.06
C ARG A 241 19.52 -1.42 -65.12
N LEU A 242 18.65 -2.42 -65.01
CA LEU A 242 18.48 -3.46 -66.03
C LEU A 242 17.99 -2.87 -67.36
N LEU A 243 16.99 -1.99 -67.33
CA LEU A 243 16.48 -1.31 -68.53
C LEU A 243 17.56 -0.46 -69.20
N GLN A 244 18.33 0.33 -68.44
CA GLN A 244 19.47 1.10 -68.95
C GLN A 244 20.53 0.21 -69.62
N ASN A 245 20.82 -0.96 -69.04
CA ASN A 245 21.74 -1.92 -69.66
C ASN A 245 21.17 -2.48 -70.98
N THR A 246 19.87 -2.81 -71.04
CA THR A 246 19.24 -3.28 -72.28
C THR A 246 19.17 -2.20 -73.36
N GLU A 247 18.91 -0.95 -73.00
CA GLU A 247 18.93 0.19 -73.92
C GLU A 247 20.34 0.41 -74.51
N ALA A 248 21.37 0.30 -73.66
CA ALA A 248 22.77 0.40 -74.10
C ALA A 248 23.16 -0.74 -75.05
N GLU A 249 22.66 -1.96 -74.83
CA GLU A 249 22.92 -3.10 -75.73
C GLU A 249 22.15 -2.99 -77.05
N LEU A 250 20.87 -2.58 -77.02
CA LEU A 250 20.08 -2.30 -78.22
C LEU A 250 20.72 -1.19 -79.07
N LYS A 251 21.27 -0.14 -78.46
CA LYS A 251 22.04 0.90 -79.16
C LYS A 251 23.30 0.36 -79.85
N LYS A 252 24.00 -0.61 -79.25
CA LYS A 252 25.13 -1.29 -79.92
C LYS A 252 24.67 -2.17 -81.08
N GLN A 253 23.54 -2.87 -80.93
CA GLN A 253 22.98 -3.71 -81.99
C GLN A 253 22.56 -2.84 -83.19
N LEU A 254 21.87 -1.72 -82.94
CA LEU A 254 21.51 -0.74 -83.98
C LEU A 254 22.74 -0.21 -84.74
N ALA A 255 23.79 0.18 -84.01
CA ALA A 255 25.04 0.65 -84.61
C ALA A 255 25.77 -0.43 -85.45
N ARG A 256 25.60 -1.73 -85.11
CA ARG A 256 26.10 -2.84 -85.93
C ARG A 256 25.26 -3.02 -87.20
N THR A 257 23.93 -3.02 -87.09
CA THR A 257 23.04 -3.15 -88.25
C THR A 257 23.16 -1.98 -89.22
N ASP A 258 23.39 -0.75 -88.72
CA ASP A 258 23.69 0.41 -89.57
C ASP A 258 25.03 0.24 -90.31
N GLY A 259 26.03 -0.33 -89.63
CA GLY A 259 27.32 -0.69 -90.25
C GLY A 259 27.18 -1.76 -91.34
N GLU A 260 26.38 -2.79 -91.11
CA GLU A 260 26.05 -3.85 -92.07
C GLU A 260 25.21 -3.32 -93.25
N ALA A 261 24.27 -2.42 -93.01
CA ALA A 261 23.53 -1.74 -94.06
C ALA A 261 24.45 -0.90 -94.95
N GLN A 262 25.42 -0.17 -94.38
CA GLN A 262 26.41 0.59 -95.14
C GLN A 262 27.39 -0.29 -95.93
N THR A 263 27.78 -1.47 -95.44
CA THR A 263 28.62 -2.40 -96.21
C THR A 263 27.84 -3.04 -97.35
N LEU A 264 26.57 -3.40 -97.15
CA LEU A 264 25.67 -3.86 -98.20
C LEU A 264 25.43 -2.77 -99.26
N GLU A 265 25.19 -1.52 -98.86
CA GLU A 265 25.01 -0.39 -99.78
C GLU A 265 26.27 -0.15 -100.63
N ARG A 266 27.47 -0.26 -100.03
CA ARG A 266 28.75 -0.20 -100.76
C ARG A 266 28.93 -1.39 -101.69
N ALA A 267 28.56 -2.60 -101.28
CA ALA A 267 28.64 -3.81 -102.12
C ALA A 267 27.68 -3.71 -103.32
N ILE A 268 26.47 -3.20 -103.13
CA ILE A 268 25.51 -2.93 -104.22
C ILE A 268 26.07 -1.88 -105.17
N ARG A 269 26.61 -0.76 -104.65
CA ARG A 269 27.27 0.26 -105.50
C ARG A 269 28.45 -0.30 -106.28
N ALA A 270 29.30 -1.11 -105.64
CA ALA A 270 30.44 -1.76 -106.29
C ALA A 270 29.98 -2.72 -107.40
N ALA A 271 28.99 -3.57 -107.13
CA ALA A 271 28.40 -4.47 -108.12
C ALA A 271 27.74 -3.71 -109.28
N CYS A 272 27.07 -2.58 -109.02
CA CYS A 272 26.54 -1.70 -110.07
C CYS A 272 27.65 -1.06 -110.93
N THR A 273 28.81 -0.73 -110.35
CA THR A 273 29.96 -0.23 -111.12
C THR A 273 30.69 -1.33 -111.89
N GLU A 274 30.82 -2.55 -111.34
CA GLU A 274 31.41 -3.70 -112.03
C GLU A 274 30.51 -4.23 -113.17
N ALA A 275 29.19 -4.13 -113.04
CA ALA A 275 28.22 -4.57 -114.05
C ALA A 275 28.16 -3.66 -115.30
N GLY A 276 28.85 -2.51 -115.32
CA GLY A 276 28.98 -1.67 -116.53
C GLY A 276 27.67 -1.09 -117.08
N LEU A 277 26.63 -0.94 -116.23
CA LEU A 277 25.28 -0.57 -116.67
C LEU A 277 25.11 0.94 -116.95
N GLN A 278 25.68 1.39 -118.06
CA GLN A 278 25.03 2.41 -118.89
C GLN A 278 24.28 1.71 -120.03
N SER A 279 22.96 1.54 -119.92
CA SER A 279 22.11 1.37 -121.11
C SER A 279 20.62 1.64 -120.85
N ALA A 280 20.02 2.23 -121.88
CA ALA A 280 18.61 2.16 -122.29
C ALA A 280 18.63 2.34 -123.83
N PRO A 281 17.56 2.03 -124.61
CA PRO A 281 16.20 1.67 -124.20
C PRO A 281 15.56 0.48 -124.99
N ALA A 282 14.23 0.37 -124.94
CA ALA A 282 13.33 -0.18 -125.99
C ALA A 282 12.62 -1.55 -125.81
N THR A 283 11.86 -1.69 -124.72
CA THR A 283 10.39 -1.94 -124.77
C THR A 283 9.81 -1.41 -123.45
N PRO A 284 8.51 -1.01 -123.35
CA PRO A 284 8.10 0.00 -122.36
C PRO A 284 8.12 -0.50 -120.92
N ALA A 285 9.29 -0.38 -120.30
CA ALA A 285 9.49 -0.55 -118.87
C ALA A 285 8.56 0.38 -118.05
N ALA A 286 8.05 1.48 -118.64
CA ALA A 286 7.07 2.36 -118.01
C ALA A 286 5.77 1.63 -117.61
N GLU A 287 5.14 0.84 -118.50
CA GLU A 287 3.88 0.15 -118.15
C GLU A 287 4.09 -1.02 -117.19
N LEU A 288 5.21 -1.74 -117.31
CA LEU A 288 5.59 -2.77 -116.34
C LEU A 288 6.02 -2.18 -115.00
N LEU A 289 6.67 -1.01 -114.97
CA LEU A 289 6.99 -0.28 -113.74
C LEU A 289 5.75 0.36 -113.12
N ASP A 290 4.79 0.87 -113.90
CA ASP A 290 3.54 1.44 -113.35
C ASP A 290 2.63 0.34 -112.79
N THR A 291 2.54 -0.82 -113.44
CA THR A 291 1.79 -1.97 -112.89
C THR A 291 2.47 -2.57 -111.66
N LEU A 292 3.81 -2.66 -111.64
CA LEU A 292 4.57 -3.18 -110.51
C LEU A 292 4.68 -2.15 -109.37
N ALA A 293 4.69 -0.84 -109.67
CA ALA A 293 4.56 0.24 -108.69
C ALA A 293 3.12 0.35 -108.15
N GLY A 294 2.11 0.08 -108.97
CA GLY A 294 0.72 -0.07 -108.54
C GLY A 294 0.57 -1.25 -107.57
N ALA A 295 1.14 -2.40 -107.91
CA ALA A 295 1.19 -3.56 -107.03
C ALA A 295 2.00 -3.29 -105.75
N TYR A 296 3.16 -2.62 -105.85
CA TYR A 296 4.01 -2.26 -104.72
C TYR A 296 3.34 -1.23 -103.79
N THR A 297 2.61 -0.24 -104.33
CA THR A 297 1.87 0.74 -103.54
C THR A 297 0.65 0.12 -102.87
N GLN A 298 -0.08 -0.77 -103.53
CA GLN A 298 -1.14 -1.56 -102.90
C GLN A 298 -0.60 -2.49 -101.80
N LEU A 299 0.51 -3.19 -102.06
CA LEU A 299 1.12 -4.11 -101.10
C LEU A 299 1.76 -3.34 -99.93
N SER A 300 2.33 -2.16 -100.17
CA SER A 300 2.79 -1.20 -99.16
C SER A 300 1.64 -0.66 -98.31
N ALA A 301 0.52 -0.28 -98.92
CA ALA A 301 -0.68 0.16 -98.20
C ALA A 301 -1.28 -0.98 -97.35
N GLY A 302 -1.34 -2.20 -97.89
CA GLY A 302 -1.73 -3.40 -97.16
C GLY A 302 -0.79 -3.68 -95.99
N ASN A 303 0.53 -3.61 -96.19
CA ASN A 303 1.51 -3.85 -95.13
C ASN A 303 1.43 -2.80 -94.02
N ARG A 304 1.20 -1.52 -94.36
CA ARG A 304 0.90 -0.46 -93.38
C ARG A 304 -0.40 -0.71 -92.61
N ALA A 305 -1.45 -1.20 -93.28
CA ALA A 305 -2.70 -1.56 -92.61
C ALA A 305 -2.51 -2.76 -91.66
N TYR A 306 -1.73 -3.77 -92.04
CA TYR A 306 -1.35 -4.87 -91.15
C TYR A 306 -0.49 -4.38 -89.97
N GLN A 307 0.50 -3.51 -90.21
CA GLN A 307 1.31 -2.92 -89.13
C GLN A 307 0.47 -2.11 -88.13
N ALA A 308 -0.46 -1.27 -88.61
CA ALA A 308 -1.38 -0.53 -87.75
C ALA A 308 -2.26 -1.47 -86.92
N ARG A 309 -2.75 -2.57 -87.52
CA ARG A 309 -3.58 -3.58 -86.84
C ARG A 309 -2.79 -4.43 -85.84
N VAL A 310 -1.52 -4.69 -86.09
CA VAL A 310 -0.59 -5.32 -85.12
C VAL A 310 -0.35 -4.38 -83.96
N GLN A 311 -0.06 -3.09 -84.20
CA GLN A 311 0.11 -2.09 -83.13
C GLN A 311 -1.17 -1.90 -82.30
N GLU A 312 -2.35 -1.96 -82.91
CA GLU A 312 -3.64 -1.92 -82.22
C GLU A 312 -3.85 -3.18 -81.35
N MET A 313 -3.48 -4.37 -81.84
CA MET A 313 -3.48 -5.60 -81.04
C MET A 313 -2.46 -5.57 -79.89
N GLU A 314 -1.24 -5.07 -80.11
CA GLU A 314 -0.23 -4.89 -79.06
C GLU A 314 -0.71 -3.92 -77.98
N ALA A 315 -1.34 -2.80 -78.38
CA ALA A 315 -1.96 -1.86 -77.44
C ALA A 315 -3.15 -2.47 -76.68
N ALA A 316 -3.93 -3.35 -77.32
CA ALA A 316 -5.01 -4.08 -76.67
C ALA A 316 -4.48 -5.13 -75.66
N ILE A 317 -3.42 -5.86 -76.01
CA ILE A 317 -2.74 -6.81 -75.11
C ILE A 317 -2.16 -6.06 -73.91
N ALA A 318 -1.43 -4.97 -74.11
CA ALA A 318 -0.88 -4.16 -73.02
C ALA A 318 -1.98 -3.57 -72.11
N ARG A 319 -3.15 -3.22 -72.64
CA ARG A 319 -4.32 -2.84 -71.81
C ARG A 319 -4.85 -4.02 -71.00
N LEU A 320 -5.01 -5.19 -71.62
CA LEU A 320 -5.48 -6.40 -70.94
C LEU A 320 -4.52 -6.83 -69.82
N GLU A 321 -3.21 -6.85 -70.07
CA GLU A 321 -2.18 -7.15 -69.07
C GLU A 321 -2.24 -6.17 -67.88
N ASN A 322 -2.39 -4.87 -68.14
CA ASN A 322 -2.57 -3.87 -67.08
C ASN A 322 -3.85 -4.12 -66.26
N THR A 323 -4.99 -4.40 -66.91
CA THR A 323 -6.23 -4.73 -66.18
C THR A 323 -6.12 -6.03 -65.39
N GLN A 324 -5.40 -7.04 -65.91
CA GLN A 324 -5.16 -8.30 -65.20
C GLN A 324 -4.27 -8.08 -63.97
N ALA A 325 -3.23 -7.25 -64.08
CA ALA A 325 -2.36 -6.86 -62.98
C ALA A 325 -3.11 -6.06 -61.90
N GLU A 326 -4.03 -5.17 -62.30
CA GLU A 326 -4.89 -4.42 -61.38
C GLU A 326 -5.90 -5.33 -60.66
N LEU A 327 -6.56 -6.23 -61.40
CA LEU A 327 -7.47 -7.23 -60.81
C LEU A 327 -6.74 -8.18 -59.84
N THR A 328 -5.49 -8.60 -60.13
CA THR A 328 -4.71 -9.42 -59.18
C THR A 328 -4.32 -8.64 -57.92
N ARG A 329 -3.98 -7.35 -58.02
CA ARG A 329 -3.75 -6.49 -56.85
C ARG A 329 -5.01 -6.34 -56.00
N ASN A 330 -6.16 -6.11 -56.62
CA ASN A 330 -7.45 -5.97 -55.93
C ASN A 330 -7.89 -7.27 -55.26
N LEU A 331 -7.61 -8.43 -55.87
CA LEU A 331 -7.85 -9.74 -55.28
C LEU A 331 -6.94 -9.97 -54.07
N ALA A 332 -5.65 -9.62 -54.16
CA ALA A 332 -4.73 -9.71 -53.02
C ALA A 332 -5.11 -8.78 -51.85
N ALA A 333 -5.54 -7.54 -52.15
CA ALA A 333 -6.01 -6.59 -51.15
C ALA A 333 -7.27 -7.08 -50.43
N THR A 334 -8.29 -7.53 -51.17
CA THR A 334 -9.53 -8.07 -50.58
C THR A 334 -9.32 -9.37 -49.80
N GLN A 335 -8.35 -10.20 -50.20
CA GLN A 335 -7.93 -11.36 -49.39
C GLN A 335 -7.25 -10.93 -48.08
N ALA A 336 -6.39 -9.90 -48.10
CA ALA A 336 -5.78 -9.37 -46.89
C ALA A 336 -6.83 -8.77 -45.93
N GLU A 337 -7.78 -7.98 -46.44
CA GLU A 337 -8.92 -7.46 -45.66
C GLU A 337 -9.77 -8.58 -45.06
N LYS A 338 -10.08 -9.63 -45.83
CA LYS A 338 -10.81 -10.80 -45.31
C LYS A 338 -10.05 -11.49 -44.17
N GLN A 339 -8.71 -11.57 -44.25
CA GLN A 339 -7.89 -12.13 -43.17
C GLN A 339 -7.82 -11.21 -41.94
N THR A 340 -7.77 -9.89 -42.11
CA THR A 340 -7.81 -8.96 -40.96
C THR A 340 -9.17 -8.98 -40.27
N LEU A 341 -10.28 -9.02 -41.02
CA LEU A 341 -11.63 -9.18 -40.49
C LEU A 341 -11.82 -10.52 -39.76
N ALA A 342 -11.29 -11.62 -40.31
CA ALA A 342 -11.32 -12.92 -39.64
C ALA A 342 -10.56 -12.90 -38.29
N ARG A 343 -9.37 -12.30 -38.25
CA ARG A 343 -8.62 -12.10 -37.00
C ARG A 343 -9.32 -11.16 -36.03
N GLN A 344 -9.99 -10.11 -36.51
CA GLN A 344 -10.78 -9.22 -35.66
C GLN A 344 -11.97 -9.94 -35.04
N LEU A 345 -12.68 -10.78 -35.80
CA LEU A 345 -13.76 -11.63 -35.28
C LEU A 345 -13.24 -12.65 -34.24
N GLU A 346 -12.07 -13.24 -34.47
CA GLU A 346 -11.41 -14.15 -33.52
C GLU A 346 -10.99 -13.43 -32.21
N ILE A 347 -10.47 -12.20 -32.32
CA ILE A 347 -10.08 -11.36 -31.17
C ILE A 347 -11.32 -10.86 -30.40
N LEU A 348 -12.43 -10.56 -31.07
CA LEU A 348 -13.69 -10.20 -30.40
C LEU A 348 -14.29 -11.43 -29.69
N ALA A 349 -14.34 -12.58 -30.37
CA ALA A 349 -14.87 -13.83 -29.80
C ALA A 349 -14.04 -14.43 -28.66
N THR A 350 -12.78 -14.02 -28.51
CA THR A 350 -11.92 -14.37 -27.36
C THR A 350 -12.08 -13.37 -26.22
N LYS A 351 -12.08 -12.06 -26.50
CA LYS A 351 -12.30 -11.02 -25.48
C LYS A 351 -13.65 -11.15 -24.78
N ASP A 352 -14.72 -11.47 -25.50
CA ASP A 352 -16.04 -11.69 -24.89
C ASP A 352 -16.05 -12.93 -23.97
N LYS A 353 -15.26 -13.96 -24.28
CA LYS A 353 -15.13 -15.16 -23.44
C LYS A 353 -14.30 -14.91 -22.18
N ASP A 354 -13.22 -14.15 -22.29
CA ASP A 354 -12.35 -13.88 -21.14
C ASP A 354 -12.97 -12.83 -20.22
N LEU A 355 -13.65 -11.80 -20.75
CA LEU A 355 -14.48 -10.88 -19.95
C LEU A 355 -15.66 -11.63 -19.28
N ALA A 356 -16.33 -12.55 -19.99
CA ALA A 356 -17.37 -13.37 -19.38
C ALA A 356 -16.82 -14.27 -18.26
N ARG A 357 -15.62 -14.86 -18.44
CA ARG A 357 -14.94 -15.63 -17.39
C ARG A 357 -14.60 -14.79 -16.18
N GLU A 358 -13.98 -13.61 -16.36
CA GLU A 358 -13.69 -12.69 -15.26
C GLU A 358 -14.98 -12.24 -14.56
N MET A 359 -16.05 -11.95 -15.29
CA MET A 359 -17.34 -11.59 -14.70
C MET A 359 -17.99 -12.76 -13.93
N PHE A 360 -17.92 -13.99 -14.44
CA PHE A 360 -18.37 -15.17 -13.71
C PHE A 360 -17.52 -15.46 -12.47
N GLN A 361 -16.19 -15.29 -12.56
CA GLN A 361 -15.26 -15.42 -11.43
C GLN A 361 -15.60 -14.39 -10.35
N LEU A 362 -15.68 -13.11 -10.71
CA LEU A 362 -16.02 -12.01 -9.79
C LEU A 362 -17.44 -12.16 -9.20
N GLN A 363 -18.40 -12.67 -9.96
CA GLN A 363 -19.75 -12.93 -9.47
C GLN A 363 -19.79 -14.14 -8.51
N HIS A 364 -18.98 -15.17 -8.76
CA HIS A 364 -18.79 -16.30 -7.84
C HIS A 364 -18.10 -15.82 -6.55
N ASP A 365 -16.98 -15.13 -6.65
CA ASP A 365 -16.21 -14.59 -5.51
C ASP A 365 -17.07 -13.63 -4.67
N LYS A 366 -17.86 -12.77 -5.31
CA LYS A 366 -18.84 -11.89 -4.63
C LYS A 366 -19.87 -12.71 -3.85
N ASN A 367 -20.44 -13.75 -4.45
CA ASN A 367 -21.44 -14.60 -3.78
C ASN A 367 -20.83 -15.36 -2.59
N VAL A 368 -19.58 -15.84 -2.73
CA VAL A 368 -18.81 -16.50 -1.66
C VAL A 368 -18.48 -15.52 -0.53
N ILE A 369 -18.09 -14.28 -0.84
CA ILE A 369 -17.85 -13.24 0.17
C ILE A 369 -19.16 -12.85 0.87
N GLN A 370 -20.27 -12.70 0.13
CA GLN A 370 -21.57 -12.39 0.72
C GLN A 370 -22.08 -13.52 1.62
N SER A 371 -21.94 -14.80 1.24
CA SER A 371 -22.33 -15.93 2.09
C SER A 371 -21.45 -16.07 3.34
N LYS A 372 -20.13 -15.83 3.22
CA LYS A 372 -19.18 -15.78 4.36
C LYS A 372 -19.46 -14.62 5.33
N LEU A 373 -19.89 -13.46 4.82
CA LEU A 373 -20.28 -12.31 5.66
C LEU A 373 -21.63 -12.55 6.34
N LEU A 374 -22.63 -13.07 5.63
CA LEU A 374 -23.94 -13.38 6.19
C LEU A 374 -23.88 -14.50 7.24
N SER A 375 -23.10 -15.57 7.02
CA SER A 375 -22.94 -16.62 8.03
C SER A 375 -22.29 -16.10 9.32
N ARG A 376 -21.33 -15.18 9.22
CA ARG A 376 -20.67 -14.55 10.38
C ARG A 376 -21.50 -13.49 11.08
N GLN A 377 -22.33 -12.73 10.36
CA GLN A 377 -23.11 -11.62 10.92
C GLN A 377 -24.44 -12.05 11.55
N VAL A 378 -25.01 -13.19 11.15
CA VAL A 378 -26.35 -13.61 11.59
C VAL A 378 -26.32 -14.73 12.64
N LEU A 379 -25.23 -15.51 12.72
CA LEU A 379 -25.00 -16.46 13.80
C LEU A 379 -24.49 -15.76 15.06
N SER A 380 -25.18 -15.97 16.19
CA SER A 380 -24.76 -15.53 17.51
C SER A 380 -24.50 -16.74 18.42
N PHE A 381 -23.50 -16.61 19.29
CA PHE A 381 -23.05 -17.67 20.18
C PHE A 381 -23.13 -17.16 21.63
N ARG A 382 -23.94 -17.82 22.47
CA ARG A 382 -24.04 -17.47 23.90
C ARG A 382 -23.42 -18.57 24.74
N VAL A 383 -22.29 -18.26 25.39
CA VAL A 383 -21.55 -19.20 26.25
C VAL A 383 -22.05 -19.11 27.69
N ASN A 384 -22.70 -20.18 28.15
CA ASN A 384 -23.15 -20.35 29.53
C ASN A 384 -22.19 -21.30 30.28
N ARG A 385 -21.38 -20.77 31.20
CA ARG A 385 -20.45 -21.55 32.03
C ARG A 385 -21.11 -21.93 33.37
N LYS A 386 -21.06 -23.20 33.75
CA LYS A 386 -21.46 -23.72 35.07
C LYS A 386 -20.28 -24.47 35.70
N ARG A 387 -19.84 -24.07 36.89
CA ARG A 387 -18.82 -24.78 37.68
C ARG A 387 -19.50 -25.51 38.83
N GLN A 388 -19.32 -26.82 38.88
CA GLN A 388 -19.69 -27.71 39.97
C GLN A 388 -18.42 -28.11 40.74
N ALA A 389 -18.56 -28.87 41.83
CA ALA A 389 -17.44 -29.22 42.70
C ALA A 389 -16.39 -30.11 42.02
N ASP A 390 -16.81 -31.00 41.12
CA ASP A 390 -15.95 -31.96 40.40
C ASP A 390 -15.76 -31.61 38.91
N ARG A 391 -16.67 -30.83 38.31
CA ARG A 391 -16.74 -30.57 36.86
C ARG A 391 -17.01 -29.10 36.51
N GLN A 392 -16.60 -28.72 35.30
CA GLN A 392 -16.96 -27.47 34.64
C GLN A 392 -17.64 -27.78 33.32
N THR A 393 -18.86 -27.28 33.14
CA THR A 393 -19.64 -27.43 31.91
C THR A 393 -19.77 -26.09 31.21
N TYR A 394 -19.46 -26.06 29.92
CA TYR A 394 -19.60 -24.93 29.02
C TYR A 394 -20.67 -25.28 28.00
N ARG A 395 -21.81 -24.61 28.06
CA ARG A 395 -22.89 -24.76 27.09
C ARG A 395 -22.88 -23.55 26.17
N VAL A 396 -22.56 -23.76 24.90
CA VAL A 396 -22.67 -22.75 23.86
C VAL A 396 -24.00 -22.92 23.16
N ASP A 397 -24.97 -22.03 23.43
CA ASP A 397 -26.20 -21.99 22.65
C ASP A 397 -25.90 -21.28 21.32
N VAL A 398 -26.18 -21.96 20.19
CA VAL A 398 -26.02 -21.41 18.83
C VAL A 398 -27.38 -20.89 18.35
N ARG A 399 -27.43 -19.62 17.95
CA ARG A 399 -28.69 -18.95 17.56
C ARG A 399 -28.54 -18.16 16.28
N LEU A 400 -29.61 -18.12 15.50
CA LEU A 400 -29.78 -17.21 14.37
C LEU A 400 -30.65 -16.05 14.83
N LYS A 401 -30.04 -14.89 15.14
CA LYS A 401 -30.70 -13.84 15.93
C LYS A 401 -31.34 -14.42 17.21
N GLU A 402 -32.66 -14.50 17.27
CA GLU A 402 -33.41 -15.09 18.39
C GLU A 402 -33.78 -16.58 18.21
N LEU A 403 -33.64 -17.14 16.99
CA LEU A 403 -34.00 -18.53 16.69
C LEU A 403 -32.94 -19.51 17.21
N PRO A 404 -33.27 -20.47 18.10
CA PRO A 404 -32.31 -21.45 18.58
C PRO A 404 -32.05 -22.54 17.53
N LEU A 405 -30.79 -22.66 17.09
CA LEU A 405 -30.34 -23.66 16.10
C LEU A 405 -29.85 -24.95 16.76
N GLY A 406 -29.24 -24.83 17.95
CA GLY A 406 -28.68 -25.96 18.67
C GLY A 406 -27.87 -25.55 19.90
N ALA A 407 -27.23 -26.52 20.53
CA ALA A 407 -26.29 -26.28 21.63
C ALA A 407 -25.09 -27.23 21.56
N ILE A 408 -23.92 -26.71 21.91
CA ILE A 408 -22.69 -27.48 22.10
C ILE A 408 -22.39 -27.52 23.59
N GLU A 409 -22.30 -28.70 24.17
CA GLU A 409 -22.01 -28.89 25.60
C GLU A 409 -20.64 -29.55 25.78
N ILE A 410 -19.69 -28.80 26.34
CA ILE A 410 -18.36 -29.29 26.72
C ILE A 410 -18.35 -29.50 28.23
N THR A 411 -17.98 -30.68 28.68
CA THR A 411 -17.78 -30.98 30.11
C THR A 411 -16.33 -31.38 30.36
N ALA A 412 -15.69 -30.61 31.23
CA ALA A 412 -14.31 -30.77 31.68
C ALA A 412 -14.26 -31.07 33.19
N PRO A 413 -13.19 -31.67 33.72
CA PRO A 413 -12.96 -31.73 35.16
C PRO A 413 -12.76 -30.32 35.74
N ALA A 414 -13.12 -30.11 37.02
CA ALA A 414 -12.95 -28.81 37.67
C ALA A 414 -11.51 -28.53 38.11
N THR A 415 -10.75 -29.59 38.41
CA THR A 415 -9.33 -29.59 38.81
C THR A 415 -8.65 -30.88 38.33
N LEU A 416 -7.38 -30.80 37.97
CA LEU A 416 -6.58 -31.98 37.64
C LEU A 416 -6.26 -32.82 38.89
N ALA A 417 -6.01 -34.12 38.73
CA ALA A 417 -5.62 -35.01 39.83
C ALA A 417 -4.42 -35.87 39.44
N ALA A 418 -3.38 -35.88 40.28
CA ALA A 418 -2.13 -36.59 40.03
C ALA A 418 -2.36 -38.07 39.67
N GLY A 419 -1.77 -38.53 38.57
CA GLY A 419 -1.70 -39.95 38.21
C GLY A 419 -3.03 -40.63 37.89
N ARG A 420 -4.13 -39.88 37.73
CA ARG A 420 -5.41 -40.41 37.25
C ARG A 420 -5.79 -39.72 35.94
N PRO A 421 -6.03 -40.47 34.85
CA PRO A 421 -6.60 -39.87 33.65
C PRO A 421 -7.97 -39.27 33.95
N GLN A 422 -8.24 -38.10 33.38
CA GLN A 422 -9.53 -37.41 33.51
C GLN A 422 -10.18 -37.21 32.14
N ARG A 423 -11.51 -37.26 32.09
CA ARG A 423 -12.26 -37.20 30.83
C ARG A 423 -12.73 -35.78 30.53
N LEU A 424 -12.45 -35.35 29.31
CA LEU A 424 -13.02 -34.18 28.64
C LEU A 424 -14.02 -34.69 27.61
N THR A 425 -15.25 -34.18 27.60
CA THR A 425 -16.29 -34.60 26.66
C THR A 425 -16.90 -33.41 25.94
N LEU A 426 -17.19 -33.55 24.65
CA LEU A 426 -17.97 -32.59 23.86
C LEU A 426 -19.17 -33.33 23.25
N ALA A 427 -20.36 -32.77 23.42
CA ALA A 427 -21.58 -33.16 22.71
C ALA A 427 -22.04 -31.99 21.84
N ALA A 428 -22.41 -32.23 20.59
CA ALA A 428 -22.91 -31.20 19.68
C ALA A 428 -24.32 -31.57 19.19
N ALA A 429 -25.34 -30.94 19.76
CA ALA A 429 -26.74 -31.13 19.39
C ALA A 429 -27.21 -29.97 18.52
N MET A 430 -27.00 -30.09 17.20
CA MET A 430 -27.41 -29.12 16.18
C MET A 430 -28.61 -29.65 15.40
N ARG A 431 -29.65 -28.83 15.18
CA ARG A 431 -30.77 -29.24 14.32
C ARG A 431 -30.30 -29.34 12.87
N PRO A 432 -30.65 -30.42 12.14
CA PRO A 432 -30.32 -30.51 10.72
C PRO A 432 -31.10 -29.45 9.93
N ALA A 433 -30.46 -28.91 8.89
CA ALA A 433 -31.00 -27.83 8.05
C ALA A 433 -32.43 -28.07 7.54
N ARG A 434 -32.78 -29.34 7.32
CA ARG A 434 -34.06 -29.80 6.76
C ARG A 434 -35.23 -29.68 7.74
N GLU A 435 -34.96 -29.47 9.03
CA GLU A 435 -35.98 -29.26 10.09
C GLU A 435 -36.23 -27.77 10.37
N LEU A 436 -35.49 -26.86 9.74
CA LEU A 436 -35.66 -25.42 9.88
C LEU A 436 -36.67 -24.91 8.84
N ASP A 437 -37.86 -24.50 9.29
CA ASP A 437 -38.87 -23.93 8.40
C ASP A 437 -38.49 -22.48 8.00
N ALA A 438 -38.10 -22.31 6.73
CA ALA A 438 -37.75 -21.03 6.13
C ALA A 438 -38.88 -19.97 6.19
N ARG A 439 -40.11 -20.33 6.58
CA ARG A 439 -41.23 -19.37 6.78
C ARG A 439 -41.18 -18.66 8.13
N GLN A 440 -40.37 -19.11 9.09
CA GLN A 440 -40.33 -18.55 10.44
C GLN A 440 -39.55 -17.23 10.55
N ASP A 441 -38.55 -17.02 9.70
CA ASP A 441 -37.74 -15.79 9.67
C ASP A 441 -37.28 -15.51 8.22
N PRO A 442 -37.50 -14.30 7.66
CA PRO A 442 -37.03 -13.95 6.32
C PRO A 442 -35.50 -14.00 6.18
N ASP A 443 -34.74 -13.77 7.24
CA ASP A 443 -33.28 -13.86 7.21
C ASP A 443 -32.78 -15.32 7.25
N LEU A 444 -33.53 -16.22 7.90
CA LEU A 444 -33.33 -17.67 7.77
C LEU A 444 -33.59 -18.11 6.32
N ALA A 445 -34.66 -17.60 5.68
CA ALA A 445 -34.93 -17.88 4.27
C ALA A 445 -33.82 -17.39 3.34
N LEU A 446 -33.25 -16.20 3.60
CA LEU A 446 -32.12 -15.66 2.84
C LEU A 446 -30.85 -16.49 3.05
N LEU A 447 -30.58 -16.98 4.26
CA LEU A 447 -29.44 -17.87 4.53
C LEU A 447 -29.61 -19.24 3.87
N LEU A 448 -30.75 -19.91 4.06
CA LEU A 448 -31.04 -21.21 3.43
C LEU A 448 -31.10 -21.13 1.89
N LYS A 449 -31.30 -19.94 1.32
CA LYS A 449 -31.28 -19.71 -0.14
C LYS A 449 -29.91 -19.30 -0.69
N SER A 450 -29.02 -18.76 0.14
CA SER A 450 -27.65 -18.35 -0.26
C SER A 450 -26.58 -19.39 0.09
N LEU A 451 -26.83 -20.23 1.08
CA LEU A 451 -26.01 -21.38 1.44
C LEU A 451 -26.59 -22.64 0.79
N LYS A 452 -25.84 -23.29 -0.11
CA LYS A 452 -26.23 -24.60 -0.69
C LYS A 452 -26.41 -25.67 0.38
N ASP A 453 -25.52 -25.64 1.38
CA ASP A 453 -25.52 -26.49 2.55
C ASP A 453 -25.42 -25.63 3.81
N PHE A 454 -26.18 -25.98 4.85
CA PHE A 454 -26.10 -25.30 6.14
C PHE A 454 -24.70 -25.51 6.77
N PRO A 455 -24.12 -24.50 7.43
CA PRO A 455 -22.78 -24.56 7.98
C PRO A 455 -22.61 -25.77 8.90
N GLN A 456 -21.88 -26.78 8.42
CA GLN A 456 -21.45 -27.90 9.26
C GLN A 456 -20.44 -27.36 10.26
N LEU A 457 -20.85 -27.34 11.53
CA LEU A 457 -20.10 -26.75 12.63
C LEU A 457 -19.06 -27.77 13.10
N ALA A 458 -17.88 -27.69 12.50
CA ALA A 458 -16.72 -28.49 12.84
C ALA A 458 -15.85 -27.77 13.88
N PHE A 459 -14.90 -28.49 14.47
CA PHE A 459 -14.01 -27.92 15.47
C PHE A 459 -12.64 -28.59 15.46
N THR A 460 -11.63 -27.85 15.92
CA THR A 460 -10.30 -28.37 16.24
C THR A 460 -9.99 -28.09 17.70
N LEU A 461 -9.34 -29.05 18.36
CA LEU A 461 -8.91 -28.94 19.75
C LEU A 461 -7.40 -28.69 19.80
N GLU A 462 -7.03 -27.45 20.10
CA GLU A 462 -5.65 -27.02 20.27
C GLU A 462 -5.20 -27.24 21.73
N ASN A 463 -4.01 -27.80 21.90
CA ASN A 463 -3.34 -27.90 23.19
C ASN A 463 -2.28 -26.81 23.31
N ARG A 464 -2.35 -25.97 24.35
CA ARG A 464 -1.41 -24.87 24.59
C ARG A 464 -0.41 -25.14 25.71
N THR A 465 -0.55 -26.26 26.42
CA THR A 465 0.44 -26.71 27.41
C THR A 465 1.46 -27.65 26.75
N ASP A 466 2.71 -27.21 26.59
CA ASP A 466 3.82 -27.87 25.86
C ASP A 466 4.12 -29.35 26.21
N ARG A 467 3.50 -29.92 27.25
CA ARG A 467 3.69 -31.31 27.71
C ARG A 467 2.41 -32.06 28.08
N LEU A 468 1.24 -31.48 27.84
CA LEU A 468 -0.02 -32.14 28.17
C LEU A 468 -0.31 -33.29 27.19
N GLU A 469 -0.43 -34.52 27.71
CA GLU A 469 -0.88 -35.66 26.91
C GLU A 469 -2.41 -35.69 26.83
N LEU A 470 -2.93 -35.50 25.62
CA LEU A 470 -4.35 -35.58 25.29
C LEU A 470 -4.61 -36.74 24.33
N ARG A 471 -5.37 -37.74 24.75
CA ARG A 471 -5.66 -38.96 23.96
C ARG A 471 -7.13 -39.00 23.58
N GLN A 472 -7.46 -39.03 22.29
CA GLN A 472 -8.86 -39.17 21.87
C GLN A 472 -9.33 -40.62 22.05
N ILE A 473 -10.24 -40.85 23.01
CA ILE A 473 -10.80 -42.17 23.28
C ILE A 473 -11.95 -42.47 22.33
N GLN A 474 -12.83 -41.50 22.07
CA GLN A 474 -14.10 -41.70 21.36
C GLN A 474 -14.35 -40.61 20.32
N SER A 475 -14.94 -40.97 19.18
CA SER A 475 -15.43 -40.03 18.16
C SER A 475 -16.72 -40.50 17.49
N PRO A 476 -17.61 -39.59 17.07
CA PRO A 476 -18.83 -39.95 16.34
C PRO A 476 -18.56 -40.73 15.06
N GLU A 477 -17.53 -40.35 14.30
CA GLU A 477 -17.14 -40.99 13.03
C GLU A 477 -16.67 -42.44 13.20
N ARG A 478 -16.04 -42.77 14.33
CA ARG A 478 -15.49 -44.11 14.59
C ARG A 478 -16.46 -45.01 15.37
N ASP A 479 -17.20 -44.43 16.30
CA ASP A 479 -17.94 -45.18 17.32
C ASP A 479 -19.48 -45.03 17.21
N ASN A 480 -19.97 -44.24 16.25
CA ASN A 480 -21.39 -43.99 15.98
C ASN A 480 -22.18 -43.46 17.20
N THR A 481 -21.65 -42.41 17.82
CA THR A 481 -22.20 -41.76 19.03
C THR A 481 -22.06 -40.24 18.95
N ASP A 482 -23.04 -39.46 19.44
CA ASP A 482 -23.03 -37.98 19.39
C ASP A 482 -22.00 -37.28 20.32
N LEU A 483 -21.01 -38.02 20.82
CA LEU A 483 -20.07 -37.62 21.85
C LEU A 483 -18.62 -37.82 21.40
N TRP A 484 -17.81 -36.77 21.51
CA TRP A 484 -16.36 -36.86 21.47
C TRP A 484 -15.83 -36.96 22.90
N VAL A 485 -14.88 -37.87 23.14
CA VAL A 485 -14.25 -38.05 24.46
C VAL A 485 -12.74 -38.05 24.33
N TRP A 486 -12.07 -37.20 25.10
CA TRP A 486 -10.63 -37.19 25.27
C TRP A 486 -10.25 -37.52 26.70
N GLU A 487 -9.11 -38.19 26.84
CA GLU A 487 -8.41 -38.42 28.09
C GLU A 487 -7.31 -37.38 28.24
N ILE A 488 -7.38 -36.60 29.32
CA ILE A 488 -6.31 -35.74 29.77
C ILE A 488 -5.45 -36.58 30.73
N VAL A 489 -4.17 -36.76 30.41
CA VAL A 489 -3.18 -37.39 31.31
C VAL A 489 -2.40 -36.27 32.00
N PRO A 490 -2.71 -35.95 33.27
CA PRO A 490 -2.16 -34.77 33.93
C PRO A 490 -0.70 -34.98 34.38
N GLN A 491 0.19 -34.08 33.97
CA GLN A 491 1.53 -33.97 34.53
C GLN A 491 1.51 -33.23 35.88
N ALA A 492 2.40 -33.61 36.79
CA ALA A 492 2.40 -33.06 38.14
C ALA A 492 2.75 -31.56 38.14
N GLY A 493 1.87 -30.74 38.73
CA GLY A 493 2.09 -29.30 38.92
C GLY A 493 1.87 -28.42 37.68
N GLN A 494 1.27 -28.95 36.61
CA GLN A 494 0.98 -28.20 35.38
C GLN A 494 -0.51 -28.06 35.13
N ASP A 495 -0.96 -26.83 34.87
CA ASP A 495 -2.33 -26.55 34.40
C ASP A 495 -2.52 -27.05 32.95
N ALA A 496 -3.72 -27.51 32.62
CA ALA A 496 -4.09 -27.84 31.26
C ALA A 496 -4.80 -26.63 30.61
N ASP A 497 -4.13 -25.99 29.64
CA ASP A 497 -4.72 -24.96 28.79
C ASP A 497 -5.06 -25.55 27.41
N LEU A 498 -6.34 -25.56 27.10
CA LEU A 498 -6.92 -26.16 25.90
C LEU A 498 -7.81 -25.12 25.20
N VAL A 499 -7.82 -25.10 23.87
CA VAL A 499 -8.73 -24.21 23.10
C VAL A 499 -9.50 -25.00 22.08
N PHE A 500 -10.83 -24.96 22.19
CA PHE A 500 -11.73 -25.44 21.14
C PHE A 500 -11.93 -24.32 20.12
N ARG A 501 -11.38 -24.48 18.92
CA ARG A 501 -11.54 -23.55 17.81
C ARG A 501 -12.66 -24.06 16.90
N PHE A 502 -13.80 -23.38 16.88
CA PHE A 502 -14.95 -23.78 16.08
C PHE A 502 -14.92 -23.12 14.70
N HIS A 503 -15.18 -23.90 13.65
CA HIS A 503 -15.18 -23.44 12.27
C HIS A 503 -16.34 -24.03 11.46
N SER A 504 -16.83 -23.27 10.49
CA SER A 504 -17.77 -23.75 9.49
C SER A 504 -17.00 -24.22 8.25
N ALA A 505 -17.42 -25.31 7.63
CA ALA A 505 -17.02 -25.63 6.26
C ALA A 505 -18.02 -24.99 5.26
N ILE A 506 -17.53 -24.19 4.31
CA ILE A 506 -18.29 -23.73 3.13
C ILE A 506 -17.41 -23.99 1.92
N GLU A 507 -17.90 -24.79 0.97
CA GLU A 507 -17.15 -25.21 -0.24
C GLU A 507 -15.70 -25.67 0.06
N SER A 508 -15.56 -26.47 1.14
CA SER A 508 -14.30 -27.05 1.65
C SER A 508 -13.27 -26.10 2.26
N GLU A 509 -13.55 -24.80 2.37
CA GLU A 509 -12.71 -23.88 3.15
C GLU A 509 -13.17 -23.77 4.63
N PRO A 510 -12.25 -23.85 5.61
CA PRO A 510 -12.58 -23.67 7.02
C PRO A 510 -12.70 -22.17 7.37
N LEU A 511 -13.93 -21.72 7.64
CA LEU A 511 -14.24 -20.37 8.12
C LEU A 511 -14.26 -20.36 9.67
N PRO A 512 -13.35 -19.66 10.36
CA PRO A 512 -13.36 -19.60 11.82
C PRO A 512 -14.60 -18.85 12.34
N LEU A 513 -15.27 -19.42 13.35
CA LEU A 513 -16.46 -18.88 13.99
C LEU A 513 -16.11 -18.22 15.34
N PHE A 514 -15.63 -19.01 16.29
CA PHE A 514 -15.21 -18.56 17.62
C PHE A 514 -14.24 -19.56 18.27
N ASP A 515 -13.42 -19.04 19.19
CA ASP A 515 -12.53 -19.83 20.03
C ASP A 515 -13.06 -19.88 21.46
N LEU A 516 -13.07 -21.06 22.09
CA LEU A 516 -13.45 -21.26 23.48
C LEU A 516 -12.24 -21.77 24.28
N PRO A 517 -11.56 -20.89 25.05
CA PRO A 517 -10.46 -21.29 25.92
C PRO A 517 -10.96 -22.00 27.17
N LEU A 518 -10.25 -23.05 27.56
CA LEU A 518 -10.55 -23.97 28.65
C LEU A 518 -9.28 -24.17 29.49
N LEU A 519 -9.23 -23.48 30.64
CA LEU A 519 -8.20 -23.66 31.64
C LEU A 519 -8.69 -24.61 32.75
N ILE A 520 -8.00 -25.73 32.93
CA ILE A 520 -8.22 -26.68 34.03
C ILE A 520 -7.02 -26.62 34.98
N PRO A 521 -7.18 -26.06 36.19
CA PRO A 521 -6.06 -25.86 37.10
C PRO A 521 -5.62 -27.18 37.77
N TYR A 522 -4.32 -27.31 37.99
CA TYR A 522 -3.74 -28.32 38.86
C TYR A 522 -3.75 -27.82 40.33
N PRO A 523 -4.26 -28.61 41.28
CA PRO A 523 -4.29 -28.24 42.69
C PRO A 523 -2.88 -28.36 43.29
N THR A 524 -2.20 -27.22 43.44
CA THR A 524 -1.01 -27.09 44.30
C THR A 524 -1.43 -26.70 45.72
N VAL A 525 -0.66 -27.12 46.72
CA VAL A 525 -0.95 -26.85 48.14
C VAL A 525 -1.06 -25.34 48.43
N GLU A 526 -0.29 -24.53 47.70
CA GLU A 526 -0.32 -23.06 47.80
C GLU A 526 -1.63 -22.48 47.26
N ARG A 527 -2.13 -22.97 46.11
CA ARG A 527 -3.40 -22.51 45.51
C ARG A 527 -4.61 -22.97 46.31
N THR A 528 -4.61 -24.20 46.84
CA THR A 528 -5.73 -24.68 47.65
C THR A 528 -5.83 -23.93 48.98
N LEU A 529 -4.71 -23.54 49.59
CA LEU A 529 -4.70 -22.60 50.72
C LEU A 529 -5.24 -21.22 50.30
N PHE A 530 -4.83 -20.68 49.14
CA PHE A 530 -5.31 -19.37 48.67
C PHE A 530 -6.83 -19.35 48.34
N GLU A 531 -7.39 -20.43 47.80
CA GLU A 531 -8.85 -20.57 47.61
C GLU A 531 -9.58 -20.72 48.97
N TYR A 532 -9.00 -21.42 49.94
CA TYR A 532 -9.57 -21.56 51.30
C TYR A 532 -9.51 -20.25 52.12
N PHE A 533 -8.53 -19.39 51.82
CA PHE A 533 -8.34 -18.07 52.44
C PHE A 533 -8.88 -16.90 51.58
N GLN A 534 -9.77 -17.15 50.62
CA GLN A 534 -10.55 -16.06 50.02
C GLN A 534 -11.28 -15.26 51.11
N PRO A 535 -11.37 -13.92 50.99
CA PRO A 535 -11.92 -13.08 52.04
C PRO A 535 -13.40 -13.39 52.26
N VAL A 536 -13.68 -14.12 53.34
CA VAL A 536 -15.04 -14.31 53.86
C VAL A 536 -15.69 -12.92 53.98
N PRO A 537 -16.91 -12.71 53.46
CA PRO A 537 -17.53 -11.38 53.42
C PRO A 537 -17.51 -10.73 54.81
N LEU A 538 -17.12 -9.45 54.85
CA LEU A 538 -16.73 -8.69 56.06
C LEU A 538 -17.67 -8.83 57.26
N GLY A 539 -18.96 -9.12 57.04
CA GLY A 539 -19.94 -9.37 58.09
C GLY A 539 -19.61 -10.57 59.00
N ILE A 540 -19.04 -11.66 58.49
CA ILE A 540 -18.70 -12.83 59.32
C ILE A 540 -17.42 -12.58 60.11
N GLY A 541 -16.42 -11.92 59.51
CA GLY A 541 -15.22 -11.47 60.22
C GLY A 541 -15.54 -10.49 61.35
N LEU A 542 -16.45 -9.54 61.11
CA LEU A 542 -16.97 -8.66 62.15
C LEU A 542 -17.75 -9.42 63.24
N ALA A 543 -18.60 -10.38 62.89
CA ALA A 543 -19.34 -11.18 63.87
C ALA A 543 -18.41 -12.00 64.77
N ALA A 544 -17.37 -12.63 64.20
CA ALA A 544 -16.36 -13.37 64.95
C ALA A 544 -15.52 -12.43 65.86
N GLY A 545 -15.06 -11.30 65.33
CA GLY A 545 -14.33 -10.29 66.11
C GLY A 545 -15.15 -9.72 67.26
N LEU A 546 -16.46 -9.48 67.03
CA LEU A 546 -17.37 -8.94 68.04
C LEU A 546 -17.72 -10.00 69.12
N LEU A 547 -17.83 -11.28 68.76
CA LEU A 547 -17.96 -12.39 69.71
C LEU A 547 -16.73 -12.57 70.60
N VAL A 548 -15.51 -12.39 70.07
CA VAL A 548 -14.27 -12.44 70.86
C VAL A 548 -14.07 -11.19 71.72
N ALA A 549 -14.47 -10.02 71.23
CA ALA A 549 -14.35 -8.75 71.97
C ALA A 549 -15.41 -8.59 73.08
N LEU A 550 -16.62 -9.16 72.93
CA LEU A 550 -17.73 -9.07 73.88
C LEU A 550 -17.35 -9.43 75.34
N PRO A 551 -16.72 -10.60 75.63
CA PRO A 551 -16.32 -10.93 76.99
C PRO A 551 -15.29 -9.96 77.56
N PHE A 552 -14.30 -9.53 76.75
CA PHE A 552 -13.30 -8.54 77.18
C PHE A 552 -13.94 -7.20 77.55
N PHE A 553 -14.86 -6.69 76.72
CA PHE A 553 -15.52 -5.41 76.95
C PHE A 553 -16.47 -5.45 78.17
N LEU A 554 -17.16 -6.57 78.40
CA LEU A 554 -18.01 -6.78 79.59
C LEU A 554 -17.20 -6.87 80.89
N ILE A 555 -16.03 -7.51 80.86
CA ILE A 555 -15.11 -7.57 82.02
C ILE A 555 -14.55 -6.17 82.33
N HIS A 556 -14.12 -5.42 81.31
CA HIS A 556 -13.57 -4.07 81.51
C HIS A 556 -14.64 -3.08 82.05
N ARG A 557 -15.87 -3.13 81.51
CA ARG A 557 -16.97 -2.25 81.96
C ARG A 557 -17.45 -2.55 83.39
N ARG A 558 -17.24 -3.76 83.92
CA ARG A 558 -17.48 -4.08 85.35
C ARG A 558 -16.42 -3.51 86.28
N ARG A 559 -15.16 -3.34 85.83
CA ARG A 559 -14.07 -2.82 86.66
C ARG A 559 -14.20 -1.32 86.93
N ASN A 560 -14.65 -0.54 85.94
CA ASN A 560 -14.77 0.93 86.05
C ASN A 560 -16.06 1.41 86.77
N ARG A 561 -16.87 0.52 87.37
CA ARG A 561 -18.06 0.88 88.15
C ARG A 561 -17.85 0.90 89.67
N ARG A 562 -16.59 0.83 90.15
CA ARG A 562 -16.23 0.92 91.58
C ARG A 562 -15.19 2.01 91.86
N LEU A 563 -15.54 3.26 91.57
CA LEU A 563 -14.88 4.43 92.14
C LEU A 563 -15.96 5.41 92.62
N SER A 564 -15.97 5.69 93.92
CA SER A 564 -16.89 6.65 94.54
C SER A 564 -16.50 8.09 94.19
N PRO A 565 -17.46 9.04 94.10
CA PRO A 565 -17.14 10.43 93.82
C PRO A 565 -16.42 11.11 95.01
N PRO A 566 -15.49 12.05 94.76
CA PRO A 566 -14.87 12.87 95.80
C PRO A 566 -15.86 13.89 96.38
N ALA A 567 -15.66 14.27 97.65
CA ALA A 567 -16.50 15.19 98.40
C ALA A 567 -16.36 16.67 97.95
N PRO A 568 -17.39 17.51 98.15
CA PRO A 568 -17.38 18.91 97.71
C PRO A 568 -16.41 19.80 98.50
N SER A 569 -15.83 20.79 97.82
CA SER A 569 -14.84 21.72 98.36
C SER A 569 -15.48 22.87 99.17
N THR A 570 -14.93 23.13 100.36
CA THR A 570 -15.23 24.32 101.17
C THR A 570 -14.25 25.46 100.84
N PRO A 571 -14.71 26.73 100.67
CA PRO A 571 -13.86 27.81 100.19
C PRO A 571 -13.12 28.54 101.32
N THR A 572 -11.79 28.40 101.41
CA THR A 572 -10.94 29.20 102.30
C THR A 572 -10.47 30.50 101.64
N ARG A 573 -11.27 31.55 101.87
CA ARG A 573 -10.96 32.97 101.65
C ARG A 573 -9.60 33.36 102.28
N ARG A 574 -8.63 33.78 101.47
CA ARG A 574 -7.51 34.63 101.91
C ARG A 574 -7.35 35.82 100.97
N LEU A 575 -7.58 37.00 101.53
CA LEU A 575 -7.22 38.30 100.95
C LEU A 575 -5.76 38.58 101.28
N HIS A 576 -4.97 39.04 100.32
CA HIS A 576 -4.32 40.36 100.45
C HIS A 576 -3.81 40.93 99.13
N PHE A 577 -3.98 42.25 98.99
CA PHE A 577 -3.41 43.12 97.95
C PHE A 577 -1.90 43.31 98.21
N ASP A 578 -1.04 43.61 97.24
CA ASP A 578 -0.81 44.90 96.54
C ASP A 578 0.29 44.67 95.44
N LYS A 579 0.58 45.48 94.42
CA LYS A 579 0.04 46.74 93.83
C LYS A 579 0.62 46.95 92.40
N LYS A 580 0.02 47.83 91.59
CA LYS A 580 0.52 48.66 90.45
C LYS A 580 -0.41 48.62 89.22
N GLU A 581 -1.21 49.67 88.99
CA GLU A 581 -0.87 50.96 88.33
C GLU A 581 -1.13 50.92 86.81
N LEU A 582 -2.39 51.10 86.42
CA LEU A 582 -2.87 52.19 85.55
C LEU A 582 -4.41 52.19 85.48
#